data_AF-A0A350V4P8-F1
#
_entry.id   AF-A0A350V4P8-F1
#
_cell.length_a   1.000
_cell.length_b   1.000
_cell.length_c   1.000
_cell.angle_alpha   90.00
_cell.angle_beta   90.00
_cell.angle_gamma   90.00
#
_symmetry.space_group_name_H-M   'P 1'
#
loop_
_entity.id
_entity.type
_entity.pdbx_description
1 polymer ?
#
loop_
_entity_poly.entity_id
_entity_poly.type
_entity_poly.pdbx_seq_one_letter_code
_entity_poly.pdbx_strand_id
1 'polypeptide(L)'
;MIENKKILFLVLFISVILGYYQTVRTDAPNYELKLTRHTTIINNTIEYPYKYRLLNPYITQVWYSALGAALPQKPAFLAAYTLQNIIVFAFMFFCLMKFFRLWFDDTGAVIGLLLFAALVPLSLTGYDILGDMTTAGIMALGFYFINTAKTKFLYPLLFIAAFNELQLILLIAFYFFAKLSNLKDKTVWLNSILLTITFIAGYAAVYLIRGGSAGSGDVNWYFTKDAAFNIANKDWIVLWFIMIAPLIYFVFKGFRAKPEFLRNSAVIVLPVFYFASFFFIARLREIDKALTIFTILIPLTLMTIFPNNIKKQKEERLNT
;
A
#
# COMPACT_ATOMS: atom_id res chain seq x y z
N MET A 1 18.38 3.63 22.29
CA MET A 1 17.26 4.15 21.49
C MET A 1 17.87 4.85 20.28
N ILE A 2 17.37 4.63 19.06
CA ILE A 2 17.95 5.27 17.87
C ILE A 2 17.41 6.70 17.82
N GLU A 3 18.29 7.70 17.66
CA GLU A 3 17.85 9.09 17.56
C GLU A 3 16.87 9.28 16.39
N ASN A 4 15.77 10.00 16.64
CA ASN A 4 14.72 10.24 15.64
C ASN A 4 15.26 10.89 14.36
N LYS A 5 16.29 11.75 14.46
CA LYS A 5 16.94 12.37 13.29
C LYS A 5 17.57 11.33 12.36
N LYS A 6 18.19 10.27 12.92
CA LYS A 6 18.79 9.17 12.15
C LYS A 6 17.74 8.36 11.41
N ILE A 7 16.59 8.12 12.04
CA ILE A 7 15.46 7.41 11.42
C ILE A 7 14.82 8.24 10.29
N LEU A 8 14.61 9.53 10.51
CA LEU A 8 14.10 10.43 9.47
C LEU A 8 15.06 10.53 8.29
N PHE A 9 16.36 10.64 8.55
CA PHE A 9 17.38 10.60 7.51
C PHE A 9 17.30 9.29 6.72
N LEU A 10 17.22 8.14 7.39
CA LEU A 10 17.11 6.83 6.73
C LEU A 10 15.86 6.76 5.83
N VAL A 11 14.70 7.18 6.34
CA VAL A 11 13.44 7.22 5.57
C VAL A 11 13.60 8.08 4.33
N LEU A 12 14.13 9.30 4.46
CA LEU A 12 14.33 10.20 3.33
C LEU A 12 15.35 9.63 2.34
N PHE A 13 16.46 9.10 2.81
CA PHE A 13 17.52 8.54 1.98
C PHE A 13 17.02 7.38 1.11
N ILE A 14 16.31 6.42 1.72
CA ILE A 14 15.70 5.30 0.99
C ILE A 14 14.66 5.81 -0.01
N SER A 15 13.87 6.81 0.37
CA SER A 15 12.83 7.38 -0.50
C SER A 15 13.39 8.08 -1.73
N VAL A 16 14.51 8.80 -1.57
CA VAL A 16 15.24 9.42 -2.69
C VAL A 16 15.78 8.35 -3.63
N ILE A 17 16.43 7.32 -3.09
CA ILE A 17 16.97 6.21 -3.90
C ILE A 17 15.86 5.52 -4.69
N LEU A 18 14.77 5.14 -4.03
CA LEU A 18 13.68 4.41 -4.69
C LEU A 18 12.87 5.29 -5.64
N GLY A 19 12.64 6.57 -5.30
CA GLY A 19 11.99 7.52 -6.20
C GLY A 19 12.80 7.79 -7.47
N TYR A 20 14.13 7.92 -7.33
CA TYR A 20 15.03 8.02 -8.48
C TYR A 20 15.09 6.71 -9.28
N TYR A 21 15.21 5.57 -8.60
CA TYR A 21 15.23 4.25 -9.22
C TYR A 21 13.97 4.02 -10.06
N GLN A 22 12.78 4.30 -9.51
CA GLN A 22 11.51 4.23 -10.23
C GLN A 22 11.52 5.15 -11.46
N THR A 23 12.05 6.36 -11.32
CA THR A 23 12.12 7.30 -12.45
C THR A 23 12.97 6.73 -13.59
N VAL A 24 14.17 6.24 -13.29
CA VAL A 24 15.11 5.75 -14.31
C VAL A 24 14.68 4.42 -14.91
N ARG A 25 14.16 3.51 -14.08
CA ARG A 25 13.82 2.14 -14.52
C ARG A 25 12.43 2.02 -15.11
N THR A 26 11.52 2.88 -14.69
CA THR A 26 10.10 2.73 -14.98
C THR A 26 9.55 3.94 -15.71
N ASP A 27 9.70 5.14 -15.17
CA ASP A 27 8.97 6.31 -15.68
C ASP A 27 9.58 6.88 -16.97
N ALA A 28 10.90 7.05 -17.02
CA ALA A 28 11.59 7.62 -18.17
C ALA A 28 11.55 6.70 -19.41
N PRO A 29 11.75 5.38 -19.31
CA PRO A 29 11.59 4.47 -20.45
C PRO A 29 10.15 4.42 -20.99
N ASN A 30 9.15 4.64 -20.13
CA ASN A 30 7.73 4.59 -20.48
C ASN A 30 7.08 5.99 -20.55
N TYR A 31 7.87 7.03 -20.80
CA TYR A 31 7.44 8.42 -20.73
C TYR A 31 6.14 8.71 -21.50
N GLU A 32 6.07 8.32 -22.78
CA GLU A 32 4.91 8.61 -23.63
C GLU A 32 3.63 7.95 -23.10
N LEU A 33 3.71 6.69 -22.67
CA LEU A 33 2.59 5.94 -22.11
C LEU A 33 2.12 6.59 -20.80
N LYS A 34 3.06 6.99 -19.95
CA LYS A 34 2.78 7.61 -18.66
C LYS A 34 2.20 9.02 -18.81
N LEU A 35 2.73 9.83 -19.72
CA LEU A 35 2.19 11.14 -20.06
C LEU A 35 0.76 11.01 -20.60
N THR A 36 0.54 10.12 -21.57
CA THR A 36 -0.80 9.86 -22.12
C THR A 36 -1.78 9.45 -21.02
N ARG A 37 -1.37 8.53 -20.13
CA ARG A 37 -2.17 8.10 -18.97
C ARG A 37 -2.51 9.29 -18.07
N HIS A 38 -1.52 10.09 -17.72
CA HIS A 38 -1.69 11.27 -16.88
C HIS A 38 -2.67 12.26 -17.51
N THR A 39 -2.44 12.67 -18.76
CA THR A 39 -3.27 13.65 -19.46
C THR A 39 -4.71 13.17 -19.64
N THR A 40 -4.92 11.90 -19.96
CA THR A 40 -6.28 11.32 -20.09
C THR A 40 -7.02 11.22 -18.74
N ILE A 41 -6.30 11.02 -17.63
CA ILE A 41 -6.88 11.15 -16.28
C ILE A 41 -7.27 12.60 -16.02
N ILE A 42 -6.35 13.56 -16.20
CA ILE A 42 -6.62 14.98 -15.93
C ILE A 42 -7.81 15.48 -16.76
N ASN A 43 -7.84 15.16 -18.06
CA ASN A 43 -8.88 15.56 -18.99
C ASN A 43 -10.19 14.76 -18.87
N ASN A 44 -10.27 13.79 -17.95
CA ASN A 44 -11.44 12.94 -17.74
C ASN A 44 -11.88 12.12 -18.98
N THR A 45 -10.94 11.73 -19.84
CA THR A 45 -11.21 10.94 -21.06
C THR A 45 -10.86 9.46 -20.92
N ILE A 46 -10.25 9.07 -19.80
CA ILE A 46 -9.89 7.69 -19.53
C ILE A 46 -11.07 6.85 -19.00
N GLU A 47 -11.04 5.55 -19.28
CA GLU A 47 -12.02 4.59 -18.76
C GLU A 47 -11.71 4.09 -17.34
N TYR A 48 -12.68 3.36 -16.77
CA TYR A 48 -12.50 2.60 -15.53
C TYR A 48 -11.37 1.55 -15.68
N PRO A 49 -10.55 1.27 -14.63
CA PRO A 49 -10.60 1.81 -13.27
C PRO A 49 -9.86 3.12 -13.05
N TYR A 50 -9.04 3.57 -14.00
CA TYR A 50 -8.14 4.70 -13.84
C TYR A 50 -8.86 6.05 -13.71
N LYS A 51 -10.06 6.17 -14.27
CA LYS A 51 -10.90 7.38 -14.19
C LYS A 51 -11.09 7.93 -12.78
N TYR A 52 -11.15 7.04 -11.78
CA TYR A 52 -11.43 7.40 -10.39
C TYR A 52 -10.16 7.49 -9.51
N ARG A 53 -8.97 7.26 -10.09
CA ARG A 53 -7.67 7.33 -9.40
C ARG A 53 -7.11 8.75 -9.50
N LEU A 54 -7.60 9.65 -8.66
CA LEU A 54 -7.37 11.09 -8.78
C LEU A 54 -6.19 11.60 -7.93
N LEU A 55 -5.97 11.02 -6.75
CA LEU A 55 -5.10 11.58 -5.73
C LEU A 55 -3.69 11.91 -6.25
N ASN A 56 -2.97 10.89 -6.73
CA ASN A 56 -1.60 11.07 -7.21
C ASN A 56 -1.50 11.89 -8.50
N PRO A 57 -2.32 11.66 -9.55
CA PRO A 57 -2.27 12.47 -10.77
C PRO A 57 -2.50 13.96 -10.51
N TYR A 58 -3.48 14.34 -9.68
CA TYR A 58 -3.74 15.76 -9.40
C TYR A 58 -2.60 16.42 -8.62
N ILE A 59 -2.05 15.75 -7.60
CA ILE A 59 -0.88 16.29 -6.89
C ILE A 59 0.31 16.44 -7.85
N THR A 60 0.51 15.46 -8.72
CA THR A 60 1.60 15.51 -9.72
C THR A 60 1.38 16.63 -10.75
N GLN A 61 0.13 16.90 -11.14
CA GLN A 61 -0.22 17.99 -12.05
C GLN A 61 0.16 19.35 -11.46
N VAL A 62 0.06 19.54 -10.14
CA VAL A 62 0.53 20.78 -9.47
C VAL A 62 2.03 20.96 -9.68
N TRP A 63 2.83 19.92 -9.42
CA TRP A 63 4.28 19.96 -9.65
C TRP A 63 4.63 20.18 -11.12
N TYR A 64 3.95 19.47 -12.01
CA TYR A 64 4.18 19.56 -13.45
C TYR A 64 3.86 20.95 -13.99
N SER A 65 2.78 21.57 -13.54
CA SER A 65 2.42 22.94 -13.92
C SER A 65 3.46 23.95 -13.42
N ALA A 66 3.94 23.79 -12.19
CA ALA A 66 4.96 24.66 -11.61
C ALA A 66 6.31 24.55 -12.34
N LEU A 67 6.75 23.32 -12.64
CA LEU A 67 8.02 23.07 -13.32
C LEU A 67 7.95 23.37 -14.83
N GLY A 68 6.78 23.22 -15.45
CA GLY A 68 6.56 23.51 -16.86
C GLY A 68 6.73 24.98 -17.23
N ALA A 69 6.72 25.89 -16.25
CA ALA A 69 7.05 27.29 -16.46
C ALA A 69 8.55 27.53 -16.77
N ALA A 70 9.42 26.61 -16.34
CA ALA A 70 10.88 26.75 -16.43
C ALA A 70 11.56 25.66 -17.28
N LEU A 71 10.89 24.52 -17.49
CA LEU A 71 11.47 23.34 -18.14
C LEU A 71 10.63 22.90 -19.34
N PRO A 72 11.25 22.32 -20.39
CA PRO A 72 10.52 21.67 -21.48
C PRO A 72 9.64 20.52 -20.96
N GLN A 73 8.62 20.15 -21.73
CA GLN A 73 7.57 19.20 -21.36
C GLN A 73 8.10 17.90 -20.71
N LYS A 74 9.01 17.20 -21.37
CA LYS A 74 9.53 15.91 -20.91
C LYS A 74 10.35 16.03 -19.62
N PRO A 75 11.37 16.90 -19.52
CA PRO A 75 12.07 17.16 -18.26
C PRO A 75 11.14 17.61 -17.12
N ALA A 76 10.19 18.52 -17.38
CA ALA A 76 9.24 19.00 -16.38
C ALA A 76 8.38 17.86 -15.83
N PHE A 77 7.84 17.02 -16.72
CA PHE A 77 6.98 15.90 -16.36
C PHE A 77 7.73 14.83 -15.55
N LEU A 78 8.93 14.43 -16.00
CA LEU A 78 9.75 13.44 -15.29
C LEU A 78 10.21 13.98 -13.93
N ALA A 79 10.58 15.26 -13.83
CA ALA A 79 10.94 15.87 -12.55
C ALA A 79 9.74 15.93 -11.59
N ALA A 80 8.54 16.28 -12.07
CA ALA A 80 7.32 16.28 -11.29
C ALA A 80 6.99 14.89 -10.73
N TYR A 81 7.06 13.85 -11.56
CA TYR A 81 6.86 12.47 -11.13
C TYR A 81 7.96 11.97 -10.20
N THR A 82 9.22 12.35 -10.43
CA THR A 82 10.33 12.01 -9.52
C THR A 82 10.06 12.58 -8.12
N LEU A 83 9.70 13.87 -8.05
CA LEU A 83 9.38 14.53 -6.79
C LEU A 83 8.19 13.85 -6.09
N GLN A 84 7.12 13.56 -6.84
CA GLN A 84 5.97 12.87 -6.28
C GLN A 84 6.31 11.45 -5.81
N ASN A 85 7.10 10.67 -6.56
CA ASN A 85 7.54 9.35 -6.16
C ASN A 85 8.30 9.42 -4.82
N ILE A 86 9.24 10.38 -4.67
CA ILE A 86 10.00 10.57 -3.43
C ILE A 86 9.06 10.88 -2.25
N ILE A 87 8.08 11.77 -2.45
CA ILE A 87 7.09 12.12 -1.41
C ILE A 87 6.26 10.90 -1.01
N VAL A 88 5.78 10.12 -1.99
CA VAL A 88 4.98 8.92 -1.74
C VAL A 88 5.79 7.84 -1.03
N PHE A 89 7.03 7.59 -1.45
CA PHE A 89 7.92 6.67 -0.74
C PHE A 89 8.19 7.13 0.70
N ALA A 90 8.46 8.43 0.90
CA ALA A 90 8.70 8.98 2.23
C ALA A 90 7.48 8.83 3.13
N PHE A 91 6.29 9.11 2.61
CA PHE A 91 5.02 8.89 3.30
C PHE A 91 4.84 7.41 3.66
N MET A 92 5.00 6.50 2.70
CA MET A 92 4.85 5.05 2.92
C MET A 92 5.81 4.55 3.99
N PHE A 93 7.11 4.84 3.88
CA PHE A 93 8.12 4.40 4.84
C PHE A 93 7.93 5.03 6.22
N PHE A 94 7.51 6.30 6.29
CA PHE A 94 7.18 6.92 7.57
C PHE A 94 5.99 6.23 8.26
N CYS A 95 4.94 5.90 7.51
CA CYS A 95 3.77 5.19 8.01
C CYS A 95 4.13 3.75 8.45
N LEU A 96 4.94 3.05 7.67
CA LEU A 96 5.46 1.73 8.03
C LEU A 96 6.31 1.78 9.30
N MET A 97 7.19 2.77 9.44
CA MET A 97 8.02 2.92 10.63
C MET A 97 7.17 3.15 11.89
N LYS A 98 6.13 3.99 11.79
CA LYS A 98 5.15 4.18 12.87
C LYS A 98 4.42 2.88 13.22
N PHE A 99 4.04 2.11 12.21
CA PHE A 99 3.32 0.87 12.37
C PHE A 99 4.19 -0.23 12.99
N PHE A 100 5.41 -0.47 12.49
CA PHE A 100 6.33 -1.47 13.05
C PHE A 100 6.73 -1.15 14.50
N ARG A 101 6.88 0.13 14.85
CA ARG A 101 7.12 0.59 16.22
C ARG A 101 5.99 0.25 17.20
N LEU A 102 4.84 -0.26 16.77
CA LEU A 102 3.82 -0.78 17.70
C LEU A 102 4.30 -2.04 18.42
N TRP A 103 5.15 -2.85 17.78
CA TRP A 103 5.57 -4.14 18.31
C TRP A 103 7.08 -4.25 18.56
N PHE A 104 7.87 -3.48 17.82
CA PHE A 104 9.32 -3.53 17.88
C PHE A 104 9.94 -2.27 18.47
N ASP A 105 11.11 -2.43 19.08
CA ASP A 105 12.00 -1.31 19.37
C ASP A 105 12.52 -0.65 18.07
N ASP A 106 13.27 0.45 18.18
CA ASP A 106 13.75 1.16 17.00
C ASP A 106 14.58 0.27 16.05
N THR A 107 15.39 -0.63 16.60
CA THR A 107 16.22 -1.54 15.81
C THR A 107 15.35 -2.52 15.02
N GLY A 108 14.40 -3.19 15.68
CA GLY A 108 13.51 -4.12 14.99
C GLY A 108 12.61 -3.43 13.96
N ALA A 109 12.15 -2.21 14.26
CA ALA A 109 11.35 -1.43 13.32
C ALA A 109 12.16 -0.98 12.09
N VAL A 110 13.43 -0.58 12.27
CA VAL A 110 14.35 -0.28 11.15
C VAL A 110 14.62 -1.53 10.31
N ILE A 111 14.85 -2.69 10.93
CA ILE A 111 15.04 -3.95 10.18
C ILE A 111 13.80 -4.26 9.32
N GLY A 112 12.59 -4.13 9.88
CA GLY A 112 11.36 -4.31 9.12
C GLY A 112 11.21 -3.32 7.98
N LEU A 113 11.59 -2.07 8.19
CA LEU A 113 11.58 -1.04 7.16
C LEU A 113 12.54 -1.36 6.02
N LEU A 114 13.76 -1.81 6.33
CA LEU A 114 14.78 -2.18 5.35
C LEU A 114 14.38 -3.42 4.54
N LEU A 115 13.79 -4.42 5.20
CA LEU A 115 13.25 -5.60 4.51
C LEU A 115 12.12 -5.19 3.56
N PHE A 116 11.21 -4.31 3.98
CA PHE A 116 10.16 -3.80 3.11
C PHE A 116 10.76 -3.04 1.91
N ALA A 117 11.72 -2.15 2.16
CA ALA A 117 12.39 -1.38 1.11
C ALA A 117 13.13 -2.27 0.10
N ALA A 118 13.70 -3.40 0.53
CA ALA A 118 14.35 -4.36 -0.36
C ALA A 118 13.36 -5.08 -1.30
N LEU A 119 12.09 -5.21 -0.90
CA LEU A 119 11.04 -5.83 -1.74
C LEU A 119 10.45 -4.85 -2.77
N VAL A 120 10.53 -3.54 -2.52
CA VAL A 120 9.94 -2.51 -3.39
C VAL A 120 10.47 -2.59 -4.83
N PRO A 121 11.80 -2.65 -5.11
CA PRO A 121 12.28 -2.75 -6.49
C PRO A 121 11.73 -3.93 -7.28
N LEU A 122 11.48 -5.06 -6.60
CA LEU A 122 10.90 -6.27 -7.21
C LEU A 122 9.43 -6.09 -7.57
N SER A 123 8.75 -5.13 -6.93
CA SER A 123 7.34 -4.84 -7.19
C SER A 123 7.14 -3.80 -8.30
N LEU A 124 8.19 -3.08 -8.75
CA LEU A 124 8.08 -2.02 -9.75
C LEU A 124 8.05 -2.57 -11.20
N THR A 125 7.04 -3.36 -11.51
CA THR A 125 6.94 -4.10 -12.78
C THR A 125 6.08 -3.39 -13.84
N GLY A 126 5.23 -2.44 -13.44
CA GLY A 126 4.35 -1.63 -14.30
C GLY A 126 4.84 -0.19 -14.42
N TYR A 127 4.27 0.59 -15.35
CA TYR A 127 4.58 2.02 -15.50
C TYR A 127 3.65 2.96 -14.71
N ASP A 128 2.59 2.42 -14.12
CA ASP A 128 1.58 3.15 -13.33
C ASP A 128 1.36 2.46 -11.97
N ILE A 129 2.33 2.63 -11.08
CA ILE A 129 2.45 1.93 -9.79
C ILE A 129 2.36 2.89 -8.59
N LEU A 130 2.24 4.19 -8.86
CA LEU A 130 2.29 5.23 -7.84
C LEU A 130 1.06 5.19 -6.92
N GLY A 131 -0.09 4.81 -7.48
CA GLY A 131 -1.32 4.53 -6.75
C GLY A 131 -1.12 3.46 -5.68
N ASP A 132 -0.44 2.38 -6.03
CA ASP A 132 -0.18 1.22 -5.17
C ASP A 132 0.77 1.55 -4.01
N MET A 133 1.82 2.34 -4.26
CA MET A 133 2.72 2.82 -3.19
C MET A 133 1.98 3.71 -2.18
N THR A 134 1.12 4.62 -2.67
CA THR A 134 0.27 5.44 -1.80
C THR A 134 -0.72 4.57 -1.02
N THR A 135 -1.31 3.55 -1.66
CA THR A 135 -2.20 2.57 -1.01
C THR A 135 -1.47 1.86 0.13
N ALA A 136 -0.26 1.36 -0.08
CA ALA A 136 0.53 0.71 0.97
C ALA A 136 0.79 1.64 2.17
N GLY A 137 1.12 2.92 1.93
CA GLY A 137 1.30 3.92 2.98
C GLY A 137 0.01 4.22 3.77
N ILE A 138 -1.11 4.39 3.06
CA ILE A 138 -2.43 4.62 3.67
C ILE A 138 -2.85 3.40 4.50
N MET A 139 -2.66 2.18 3.98
CA MET A 139 -2.95 0.93 4.70
C MET A 139 -2.13 0.81 5.97
N ALA A 140 -0.81 1.07 5.91
CA ALA A 140 0.05 1.05 7.09
C ALA A 140 -0.37 2.09 8.15
N LEU A 141 -0.74 3.30 7.72
CA LEU A 141 -1.25 4.34 8.62
C LEU A 141 -2.61 3.96 9.23
N GLY A 142 -3.50 3.37 8.43
CA GLY A 142 -4.77 2.85 8.88
C GLY A 142 -4.59 1.76 9.93
N PHE A 143 -3.70 0.80 9.68
CA PHE A 143 -3.37 -0.25 10.65
C PHE A 143 -2.79 0.34 11.94
N TYR A 144 -1.97 1.38 11.85
CA TYR A 144 -1.50 2.11 13.03
C TYR A 144 -2.67 2.70 13.83
N PHE A 145 -3.64 3.36 13.18
CA PHE A 145 -4.80 3.91 13.88
C PHE A 145 -5.71 2.85 14.52
N ILE A 146 -5.93 1.72 13.82
CA ILE A 146 -6.69 0.58 14.35
C ILE A 146 -6.07 0.07 15.65
N ASN A 147 -4.74 -0.04 15.69
CA ASN A 147 -4.03 -0.63 16.83
C ASN A 147 -3.75 0.37 17.98
N THR A 148 -3.93 1.66 17.77
CA THR A 148 -3.71 2.72 18.78
C THR A 148 -4.99 3.37 19.29
N ALA A 149 -6.15 2.75 19.06
CA ALA A 149 -7.47 3.29 19.42
C ALA A 149 -7.75 4.69 18.83
N LYS A 150 -7.12 5.01 17.71
CA LYS A 150 -7.22 6.29 17.00
C LYS A 150 -8.25 6.25 15.86
N THR A 151 -9.33 5.48 16.05
CA THR A 151 -10.36 5.20 15.04
C THR A 151 -10.94 6.45 14.39
N LYS A 152 -11.05 7.57 15.12
CA LYS A 152 -11.54 8.85 14.56
C LYS A 152 -10.74 9.36 13.36
N PHE A 153 -9.46 9.01 13.27
CA PHE A 153 -8.60 9.40 12.14
C PHE A 153 -8.75 8.46 10.93
N LEU A 154 -9.41 7.31 11.07
CA LEU A 154 -9.73 6.43 9.94
C LEU A 154 -10.78 7.05 9.02
N TYR A 155 -11.71 7.87 9.53
CA TYR A 155 -12.72 8.54 8.71
C TYR A 155 -12.12 9.48 7.65
N PRO A 156 -11.35 10.53 8.02
CA PRO A 156 -10.74 11.40 7.01
C PRO A 156 -9.74 10.63 6.14
N LEU A 157 -9.04 9.63 6.69
CA LEU A 157 -8.13 8.79 5.92
C LEU A 157 -8.87 8.01 4.81
N LEU A 158 -9.99 7.35 5.13
CA LEU A 158 -10.81 6.62 4.16
C LEU A 158 -11.46 7.52 3.12
N PHE A 159 -11.90 8.72 3.54
CA PHE A 159 -12.47 9.68 2.61
C PHE A 159 -11.44 10.11 1.55
N ILE A 160 -10.22 10.47 1.97
CA ILE A 160 -9.12 10.82 1.06
C ILE A 160 -8.69 9.60 0.23
N ALA A 161 -8.63 8.42 0.87
CA ALA A 161 -8.27 7.16 0.23
C ALA A 161 -9.18 6.79 -0.95
N ALA A 162 -10.46 7.16 -0.91
CA ALA A 162 -11.40 6.92 -2.00
C ALA A 162 -10.98 7.59 -3.32
N PHE A 163 -10.15 8.64 -3.25
CA PHE A 163 -9.58 9.31 -4.43
C PHE A 163 -8.34 8.60 -4.98
N ASN A 164 -7.80 7.58 -4.30
CA ASN A 164 -6.59 6.87 -4.74
C ASN A 164 -6.93 5.56 -5.46
N GLU A 165 -7.33 4.53 -4.71
CA GLU A 165 -7.66 3.21 -5.24
C GLU A 165 -8.80 2.55 -4.46
N LEU A 166 -9.64 1.78 -5.17
CA LEU A 166 -10.75 1.06 -4.58
C LEU A 166 -10.30 0.06 -3.50
N GLN A 167 -9.08 -0.48 -3.61
CA GLN A 167 -8.48 -1.42 -2.67
C GLN A 167 -8.46 -0.91 -1.23
N LEU A 168 -8.50 0.41 -1.01
CA LEU A 168 -8.52 1.01 0.32
C LEU A 168 -9.83 0.77 1.09
N ILE A 169 -10.90 0.32 0.42
CA ILE A 169 -12.10 -0.20 1.07
C ILE A 169 -11.78 -1.37 2.02
N LEU A 170 -10.71 -2.13 1.74
CA LEU A 170 -10.28 -3.26 2.56
C LEU A 170 -9.88 -2.83 3.98
N LEU A 171 -9.51 -1.57 4.20
CA LEU A 171 -9.21 -1.08 5.54
C LEU A 171 -10.41 -1.19 6.49
N ILE A 172 -11.64 -1.15 5.96
CA ILE A 172 -12.87 -1.40 6.70
C ILE A 172 -12.93 -2.87 7.15
N ALA A 173 -12.63 -3.80 6.23
CA ALA A 173 -12.56 -5.22 6.56
C ALA A 173 -11.47 -5.50 7.59
N PHE A 174 -10.28 -4.90 7.44
CA PHE A 174 -9.21 -5.01 8.44
C PHE A 174 -9.64 -4.45 9.80
N TYR A 175 -10.35 -3.32 9.87
CA TYR A 175 -10.88 -2.79 11.13
C TYR A 175 -11.87 -3.77 11.79
N PHE A 176 -12.80 -4.31 11.01
CA PHE A 176 -13.82 -5.24 11.51
C PHE A 176 -13.19 -6.55 12.02
N PHE A 177 -12.39 -7.21 11.19
CA PHE A 177 -11.77 -8.50 11.51
C PHE A 177 -10.60 -8.38 12.50
N ALA A 178 -9.99 -7.21 12.65
CA ALA A 178 -9.03 -6.94 13.73
C ALA A 178 -9.62 -7.14 15.13
N LYS A 179 -10.94 -7.03 15.28
CA LYS A 179 -11.66 -7.12 16.55
C LYS A 179 -12.50 -8.40 16.66
N LEU A 180 -12.09 -9.47 15.98
CA LEU A 180 -12.83 -10.74 15.93
C LEU A 180 -13.12 -11.33 17.32
N SER A 181 -12.20 -11.17 18.28
CA SER A 181 -12.44 -11.60 19.68
C SER A 181 -13.56 -10.83 20.38
N ASN A 182 -13.98 -9.68 19.85
CA ASN A 182 -14.94 -8.77 20.48
C ASN A 182 -16.08 -8.33 19.54
N LEU A 183 -16.55 -9.22 18.65
CA LEU A 183 -17.65 -8.91 17.71
C LEU A 183 -19.00 -8.57 18.38
N LYS A 184 -19.15 -8.85 19.68
CA LYS A 184 -20.32 -8.45 20.48
C LYS A 184 -20.33 -6.95 20.79
N ASP A 185 -19.20 -6.26 20.63
CA ASP A 185 -19.10 -4.82 20.83
C ASP A 185 -19.81 -4.07 19.70
N LYS A 186 -20.93 -3.42 20.04
CA LYS A 186 -21.73 -2.60 19.13
C LYS A 186 -20.91 -1.48 18.49
N THR A 187 -19.86 -1.02 19.16
CA THR A 187 -18.95 0.03 18.68
C THR A 187 -18.19 -0.41 17.43
N VAL A 188 -17.83 -1.69 17.33
CA VAL A 188 -17.15 -2.25 16.14
C VAL A 188 -18.07 -2.22 14.94
N TRP A 189 -19.33 -2.62 15.11
CA TRP A 189 -20.34 -2.57 14.07
C TRP A 189 -20.65 -1.15 13.64
N LEU A 190 -20.93 -0.25 14.59
CA LEU A 190 -21.23 1.14 14.33
C LEU A 190 -20.10 1.82 13.56
N ASN A 191 -18.85 1.69 14.02
CA ASN A 191 -17.71 2.27 13.31
C ASN A 191 -17.53 1.65 11.93
N SER A 192 -17.74 0.33 11.75
CA SER A 192 -17.62 -0.29 10.43
C SER A 192 -18.66 0.26 9.43
N ILE A 193 -19.90 0.47 9.89
CA ILE A 193 -20.95 1.10 9.10
C ILE A 193 -20.58 2.55 8.77
N LEU A 194 -20.15 3.35 9.75
CA LEU A 194 -19.77 4.74 9.54
C LEU A 194 -18.55 4.88 8.61
N LEU A 195 -17.56 3.99 8.72
CA LEU A 195 -16.41 3.91 7.82
C LEU A 195 -16.85 3.56 6.39
N THR A 196 -17.82 2.65 6.24
CA THR A 196 -18.43 2.31 4.94
C THR A 196 -19.14 3.50 4.33
N ILE A 197 -19.98 4.19 5.10
CA ILE A 197 -20.66 5.42 4.68
C ILE A 197 -19.62 6.48 4.27
N THR A 198 -18.55 6.63 5.03
CA THR A 198 -17.48 7.60 4.73
C THR A 198 -16.77 7.27 3.42
N PHE A 199 -16.46 6.00 3.17
CA PHE A 199 -15.85 5.56 1.91
C PHE A 199 -16.81 5.77 0.73
N ILE A 200 -18.09 5.40 0.89
CA ILE A 200 -19.12 5.63 -0.13
C ILE A 200 -19.27 7.13 -0.41
N ALA A 201 -19.26 7.99 0.61
CA ALA A 201 -19.34 9.44 0.44
C ALA A 201 -18.12 9.99 -0.32
N GLY A 202 -16.91 9.51 -0.01
CA GLY A 202 -15.69 9.86 -0.75
C GLY A 202 -15.76 9.42 -2.22
N TYR A 203 -16.19 8.18 -2.46
CA TYR A 203 -16.34 7.65 -3.82
C TYR A 203 -17.48 8.33 -4.59
N ALA A 204 -18.58 8.68 -3.92
CA ALA A 204 -19.67 9.47 -4.50
C ALA A 204 -19.17 10.86 -4.89
N ALA A 205 -18.33 11.51 -4.08
CA ALA A 205 -17.70 12.78 -4.46
C ALA A 205 -16.84 12.61 -5.72
N VAL A 206 -16.00 11.57 -5.79
CA VAL A 206 -15.23 11.24 -7.00
C VAL A 206 -16.15 11.03 -8.21
N TYR A 207 -17.26 10.30 -8.04
CA TYR A 207 -18.24 10.05 -9.08
C TYR A 207 -18.94 11.33 -9.54
N LEU A 208 -19.31 12.24 -8.63
CA LEU A 208 -19.91 13.54 -8.96
C LEU A 208 -18.94 14.43 -9.74
N ILE A 209 -17.65 14.38 -9.42
CA ILE A 209 -16.60 15.15 -10.12
C ILE A 209 -16.33 14.58 -11.52
N ARG A 210 -16.36 13.26 -11.70
CA ARG A 210 -15.92 12.58 -12.93
C ARG A 210 -17.06 12.07 -13.82
N GLY A 211 -18.26 11.97 -13.29
CA GLY A 211 -19.40 11.32 -13.92
C GLY A 211 -19.26 9.79 -14.03
N GLY A 212 -20.37 9.14 -14.34
CA GLY A 212 -20.37 7.75 -14.77
C GLY A 212 -19.88 7.63 -16.19
N SER A 213 -18.80 6.87 -16.41
CA SER A 213 -18.60 6.23 -17.71
C SER A 213 -18.81 4.75 -17.48
N ALA A 214 -19.87 4.19 -18.05
CA ALA A 214 -19.91 2.76 -18.27
C ALA A 214 -18.72 2.46 -19.19
N GLY A 215 -17.65 1.89 -18.63
CA GLY A 215 -16.62 1.28 -19.45
C GLY A 215 -17.33 0.24 -20.31
N SER A 216 -17.15 0.34 -21.63
CA SER A 216 -17.79 -0.55 -22.60
C SER A 216 -17.24 -1.99 -22.56
N GLY A 217 -16.27 -2.26 -21.68
CA GLY A 217 -15.69 -3.58 -21.47
C GLY A 217 -16.60 -4.47 -20.63
N ASP A 218 -17.08 -5.56 -21.23
CA ASP A 218 -17.76 -6.66 -20.53
C ASP A 218 -16.95 -7.10 -19.31
N VAL A 219 -17.58 -7.12 -18.13
CA VAL A 219 -16.93 -7.55 -16.87
C VAL A 219 -16.42 -9.00 -16.96
N ASN A 220 -17.03 -9.83 -17.81
CA ASN A 220 -16.58 -11.20 -18.13
C ASN A 220 -15.20 -11.25 -18.84
N TRP A 221 -14.78 -10.16 -19.47
CA TRP A 221 -13.52 -10.07 -20.23
C TRP A 221 -12.27 -10.09 -19.33
N TYR A 222 -12.38 -9.60 -18.09
CA TYR A 222 -11.24 -9.51 -17.16
C TYR A 222 -10.84 -10.87 -16.57
N PHE A 223 -11.81 -11.69 -16.15
CA PHE A 223 -11.55 -12.99 -15.50
C PHE A 223 -10.83 -13.98 -16.43
N THR A 224 -11.26 -14.09 -17.68
CA THR A 224 -10.69 -15.05 -18.63
C THR A 224 -9.32 -14.60 -19.15
N LYS A 225 -9.13 -13.30 -19.38
CA LYS A 225 -7.89 -12.76 -19.94
C LYS A 225 -6.75 -12.71 -18.93
N ASP A 226 -7.01 -12.30 -17.69
CA ASP A 226 -5.96 -12.18 -16.67
C ASP A 226 -5.52 -13.56 -16.16
N ALA A 227 -6.45 -14.51 -16.05
CA ALA A 227 -6.11 -15.92 -15.79
C ALA A 227 -5.25 -16.51 -16.93
N ALA A 228 -5.65 -16.30 -18.19
CA ALA A 228 -4.86 -16.76 -19.33
C ALA A 228 -3.48 -16.10 -19.39
N PHE A 229 -3.37 -14.81 -19.06
CA PHE A 229 -2.10 -14.09 -18.96
C PHE A 229 -1.20 -14.72 -17.88
N ASN A 230 -1.74 -15.03 -16.70
CA ASN A 230 -0.98 -15.65 -15.62
C ASN A 230 -0.48 -17.05 -15.98
N ILE A 231 -1.31 -17.85 -16.67
CA ILE A 231 -0.91 -19.17 -17.17
C ILE A 231 0.23 -19.05 -18.20
N ALA A 232 0.13 -18.08 -19.11
CA ALA A 232 1.15 -17.84 -20.14
C ALA A 232 2.48 -17.30 -19.56
N ASN A 233 2.43 -16.59 -18.43
CA ASN A 233 3.59 -15.94 -17.80
C ASN A 233 3.84 -16.54 -16.39
N LYS A 234 4.10 -17.85 -16.35
CA LYS A 234 4.31 -18.61 -15.11
C LYS A 234 5.58 -18.21 -14.33
N ASP A 235 6.50 -17.49 -14.97
CA ASP A 235 7.71 -16.93 -14.36
C ASP A 235 7.40 -15.99 -13.19
N TRP A 236 6.28 -15.28 -13.25
CA TRP A 236 5.83 -14.45 -12.12
C TRP A 236 5.57 -15.28 -10.86
N ILE A 237 5.10 -16.53 -10.98
CA ILE A 237 4.87 -17.43 -9.83
C ILE A 237 6.18 -17.65 -9.07
N VAL A 238 7.31 -17.80 -9.79
CA VAL A 238 8.62 -18.01 -9.18
C VAL A 238 9.04 -16.77 -8.38
N LEU A 239 8.86 -15.57 -8.95
CA LEU A 239 9.17 -14.32 -8.25
C LEU A 239 8.32 -14.16 -6.98
N TRP A 240 7.02 -14.45 -7.05
CA TRP A 240 6.14 -14.48 -5.88
C TRP A 240 6.58 -15.46 -4.82
N PHE A 241 6.96 -16.68 -5.22
CA PHE A 241 7.46 -17.69 -4.29
C PHE A 241 8.73 -17.21 -3.59
N ILE A 242 9.67 -16.60 -4.32
CA ILE A 242 10.90 -16.03 -3.74
C ILE A 242 10.58 -14.92 -2.73
N MET A 243 9.62 -14.04 -3.03
CA MET A 243 9.27 -12.92 -2.15
C MET A 243 8.49 -13.35 -0.89
N ILE A 244 7.61 -14.36 -1.02
CA ILE A 244 6.66 -14.73 0.04
C ILE A 244 7.12 -15.95 0.86
N ALA A 245 7.68 -16.97 0.22
CA ALA A 245 7.96 -18.25 0.89
C ALA A 245 8.86 -18.12 2.13
N PRO A 246 9.94 -17.30 2.11
CA PRO A 246 10.76 -17.09 3.30
C PRO A 246 9.95 -16.52 4.47
N LEU A 247 9.01 -15.61 4.19
CA LEU A 247 8.18 -14.97 5.22
C LEU A 247 7.13 -15.94 5.78
N ILE A 248 6.44 -16.69 4.91
CA ILE A 248 5.37 -17.60 5.32
C ILE A 248 5.84 -18.62 6.35
N TYR A 249 7.03 -19.21 6.15
CA TYR A 249 7.58 -20.19 7.10
C TYR A 249 7.66 -19.63 8.53
N PHE A 250 8.17 -18.40 8.68
CA PHE A 250 8.31 -17.75 9.98
C PHE A 250 6.99 -17.17 10.51
N VAL A 251 6.05 -16.79 9.63
CA VAL A 251 4.72 -16.32 10.01
C VAL A 251 3.98 -17.35 10.87
N PHE A 252 4.00 -18.63 10.49
CA PHE A 252 3.26 -19.66 11.23
C PHE A 252 3.99 -20.21 12.45
N LYS A 253 5.31 -20.05 12.54
CA LYS A 253 6.09 -20.44 13.72
C LYS A 253 5.73 -19.54 14.91
N GLY A 254 5.20 -20.16 15.98
CA GLY A 254 4.76 -19.45 17.19
C GLY A 254 3.50 -18.59 17.00
N PHE A 255 2.69 -18.87 15.97
CA PHE A 255 1.59 -18.00 15.53
C PHE A 255 0.62 -17.58 16.63
N ARG A 256 0.27 -18.48 17.57
CA ARG A 256 -0.70 -18.20 18.65
C ARG A 256 -0.24 -17.08 19.60
N ALA A 257 1.06 -16.90 19.79
CA ALA A 257 1.64 -15.89 20.67
C ALA A 257 1.76 -14.50 20.03
N LYS A 258 1.47 -14.37 18.73
CA LYS A 258 1.60 -13.11 17.99
C LYS A 258 0.37 -12.19 18.23
N PRO A 259 0.49 -10.88 18.01
CA PRO A 259 -0.61 -9.93 18.20
C PRO A 259 -1.85 -10.31 17.40
N GLU A 260 -3.01 -10.19 18.05
CA GLU A 260 -4.29 -10.60 17.48
C GLU A 260 -4.58 -9.94 16.13
N PHE A 261 -4.36 -8.63 16.02
CA PHE A 261 -4.54 -7.88 14.77
C PHE A 261 -3.82 -8.55 13.59
N LEU A 262 -2.53 -8.85 13.76
CA LEU A 262 -1.70 -9.44 12.70
C LEU A 262 -2.14 -10.87 12.39
N ARG A 263 -2.50 -11.64 13.42
CA ARG A 263 -3.00 -13.02 13.23
C ARG A 263 -4.29 -13.06 12.44
N ASN A 264 -5.29 -12.28 12.85
CA ASN A 264 -6.61 -12.26 12.20
C ASN A 264 -6.48 -11.75 10.76
N SER A 265 -5.67 -10.71 10.56
CA SER A 265 -5.33 -10.19 9.24
C SER A 265 -4.72 -11.29 8.35
N ALA A 266 -3.76 -12.06 8.88
CA ALA A 266 -3.07 -13.09 8.11
C ALA A 266 -3.90 -14.33 7.77
N VAL A 267 -4.84 -14.74 8.63
CA VAL A 267 -5.64 -15.96 8.43
C VAL A 267 -6.94 -15.70 7.68
N ILE A 268 -7.56 -14.54 7.90
CA ILE A 268 -8.91 -14.26 7.38
C ILE A 268 -8.82 -13.34 6.17
N VAL A 269 -8.11 -12.22 6.31
CA VAL A 269 -8.18 -11.15 5.32
C VAL A 269 -7.19 -11.40 4.17
N LEU A 270 -5.98 -11.89 4.45
CA LEU A 270 -4.99 -12.15 3.41
C LEU A 270 -5.40 -13.27 2.42
N PRO A 271 -5.88 -14.46 2.83
CA PRO A 271 -6.23 -15.51 1.87
C PRO A 271 -7.44 -15.13 1.01
N VAL A 272 -8.47 -14.56 1.63
CA VAL A 272 -9.73 -14.23 0.96
C VAL A 272 -9.58 -13.03 0.03
N PHE A 273 -8.90 -11.97 0.46
CA PHE A 273 -8.85 -10.75 -0.35
C PHE A 273 -7.61 -10.62 -1.22
N TYR A 274 -6.47 -11.17 -0.80
CA TYR A 274 -5.25 -11.05 -1.59
C TYR A 274 -4.97 -12.31 -2.39
N PHE A 275 -4.97 -13.50 -1.79
CA PHE A 275 -4.75 -14.71 -2.60
C PHE A 275 -5.88 -14.94 -3.60
N ALA A 276 -7.15 -14.87 -3.19
CA ALA A 276 -8.23 -15.07 -4.15
C ALA A 276 -8.26 -13.97 -5.23
N SER A 277 -8.17 -12.69 -4.86
CA SER A 277 -8.21 -11.61 -5.87
C SER A 277 -7.00 -11.64 -6.80
N PHE A 278 -5.80 -11.99 -6.32
CA PHE A 278 -4.61 -12.00 -7.20
C PHE A 278 -4.51 -13.21 -8.12
N PHE A 279 -4.91 -14.40 -7.65
CA PHE A 279 -4.82 -15.59 -8.50
C PHE A 279 -6.00 -15.71 -9.47
N PHE A 280 -7.14 -15.07 -9.18
CA PHE A 280 -8.34 -15.18 -10.01
C PHE A 280 -8.76 -13.89 -10.73
N ILE A 281 -8.32 -12.71 -10.27
CA ILE A 281 -8.85 -11.40 -10.74
C ILE A 281 -7.74 -10.43 -11.19
N ALA A 282 -6.49 -10.60 -10.76
CA ALA A 282 -5.38 -9.71 -11.13
C ALA A 282 -4.27 -10.44 -11.90
N ARG A 283 -3.36 -9.66 -12.50
CA ARG A 283 -2.15 -10.22 -13.13
C ARG A 283 -1.05 -10.41 -12.10
N LEU A 284 -0.39 -11.55 -12.12
CA LEU A 284 0.73 -11.86 -11.23
C LEU A 284 1.92 -10.90 -11.40
N ARG A 285 2.00 -10.19 -12.54
CA ARG A 285 2.97 -9.13 -12.73
C ARG A 285 2.77 -7.94 -11.78
N GLU A 286 1.54 -7.63 -11.35
CA GLU A 286 1.19 -6.44 -10.55
C GLU A 286 1.53 -6.62 -9.05
N ILE A 287 2.80 -6.94 -8.76
CA ILE A 287 3.31 -7.24 -7.41
C ILE A 287 3.22 -6.03 -6.47
N ASP A 288 3.24 -4.82 -7.02
CA ASP A 288 3.06 -3.56 -6.30
C ASP A 288 1.75 -3.50 -5.50
N LYS A 289 0.64 -4.00 -6.06
CA LYS A 289 -0.64 -4.12 -5.35
C LYS A 289 -0.52 -5.00 -4.08
N ALA A 290 0.46 -5.90 -4.05
CA ALA A 290 0.71 -6.85 -2.97
C ALA A 290 1.55 -6.28 -1.83
N LEU A 291 2.11 -5.06 -1.97
CA LEU A 291 2.90 -4.41 -0.93
C LEU A 291 2.17 -4.32 0.40
N THR A 292 0.84 -4.20 0.36
CA THR A 292 0.00 -4.25 1.56
C THR A 292 0.11 -5.58 2.31
N ILE A 293 0.28 -6.71 1.63
CA ILE A 293 0.49 -8.03 2.25
C ILE A 293 1.77 -8.02 3.10
N PHE A 294 2.86 -7.46 2.55
CA PHE A 294 4.15 -7.40 3.23
C PHE A 294 4.13 -6.55 4.49
N THR A 295 3.21 -5.58 4.60
CA THR A 295 3.01 -4.85 5.86
C THR A 295 2.57 -5.76 7.02
N ILE A 296 1.90 -6.89 6.74
CA ILE A 296 1.47 -7.86 7.75
C ILE A 296 2.49 -9.00 7.90
N LEU A 297 3.00 -9.53 6.78
CA LEU A 297 3.91 -10.69 6.80
C LEU A 297 5.27 -10.36 7.44
N ILE A 298 5.81 -9.16 7.20
CA ILE A 298 7.10 -8.74 7.76
C ILE A 298 7.07 -8.70 9.30
N PRO A 299 6.16 -7.99 9.98
CA PRO A 299 6.15 -7.97 11.44
C PRO A 299 5.86 -9.36 12.02
N LEU A 300 5.00 -10.17 11.41
CA LEU A 300 4.80 -11.55 11.83
C LEU A 300 6.08 -12.39 11.73
N THR A 301 6.86 -12.21 10.67
CA THR A 301 8.14 -12.90 10.47
C THR A 301 9.18 -12.46 11.49
N LEU A 302 9.34 -11.15 11.68
CA LEU A 302 10.33 -10.57 12.58
C LEU A 302 10.09 -10.93 14.05
N MET A 303 8.84 -11.12 14.47
CA MET A 303 8.53 -11.61 15.83
C MET A 303 9.14 -12.99 16.12
N THR A 304 9.36 -13.80 15.08
CA THR A 304 9.96 -15.12 15.22
C THR A 304 11.47 -15.09 15.08
N ILE A 305 12.01 -14.26 14.17
CA ILE A 305 13.46 -14.23 13.88
C ILE A 305 14.21 -13.33 14.87
N PHE A 306 13.59 -12.22 15.30
CA PHE A 306 14.19 -11.21 16.19
C PHE A 306 13.36 -11.00 17.47
N PRO A 307 13.16 -12.04 18.31
CA PRO A 307 12.36 -11.91 19.53
C PRO A 307 12.91 -10.87 20.51
N ASN A 308 14.24 -10.68 20.54
CA ASN A 308 14.93 -9.72 21.40
C ASN A 308 14.58 -8.25 21.13
N ASN A 309 14.01 -7.96 19.96
CA ASN A 309 13.63 -6.61 19.55
C ASN A 309 12.14 -6.33 19.74
N ILE A 310 11.38 -7.25 20.33
CA ILE A 310 9.98 -7.03 20.70
C ILE A 310 9.93 -6.16 21.97
N LYS A 311 9.17 -5.05 21.93
CA LYS A 311 9.13 -4.06 23.04
C LYS A 311 8.85 -4.68 24.40
N LYS A 312 7.81 -5.52 24.50
CA LYS A 312 7.39 -6.15 25.75
C LYS A 312 8.49 -7.03 26.37
N GLN A 313 9.21 -7.81 25.56
CA GLN A 313 10.28 -8.69 26.03
C GLN A 313 11.56 -7.94 26.38
N LYS A 314 11.78 -6.76 25.79
CA LYS A 314 12.93 -5.90 26.11
C LYS A 314 12.74 -5.18 27.44
N GLU A 315 11.52 -4.70 27.71
CA GLU A 315 11.14 -4.10 28.99
C GLU A 315 11.22 -5.12 30.13
N GLU A 316 10.75 -6.35 29.92
CA GLU A 316 10.86 -7.44 30.92
C GLU A 316 12.32 -7.81 31.25
N ARG A 317 13.24 -7.80 30.28
CA ARG A 317 14.67 -8.11 30.50
C ARG A 317 15.49 -6.99 31.13
N LEU A 318 15.09 -5.74 30.95
CA LEU A 318 15.75 -4.60 31.59
C LEU A 318 15.39 -4.48 33.07
N ASN A 319 14.34 -5.18 33.50
CA ASN A 319 13.81 -5.17 34.86
C ASN A 319 14.15 -6.45 35.66
N THR A 320 14.95 -7.36 35.10
CA THR A 320 15.49 -8.59 35.73
C THR A 320 17.00 -8.51 35.80
#